data_AF-A0A6N9VEV1-F1
#
_entry.id   AF-A0A6N9VEV1-F1
#
_cell.length_a   1.000
_cell.length_b   1.000
_cell.length_c   1.000
_cell.angle_alpha   90.00
_cell.angle_beta   90.00
_cell.angle_gamma   90.00
#
_symmetry.space_group_name_H-M   'P 1'
#
loop_
_entity.id
_entity.type
_entity.pdbx_description
1 polymer ?
#
loop_
_entity_poly.entity_id
_entity_poly.type
_entity_poly.pdbx_seq_one_letter_code
_entity_poly.pdbx_strand_id
1 'polypeptide(L)'
;SAAEQRAGAAPEDRLPWMVLLLDSWEGFMSTFESYNYGQLIEAVQRIFREGSAVGLKVVMTADRTGLSGHVASAFADRLVLRFAD
;
A
#
# COMPACT_ATOMS: atom_id res chain seq x y z
N SER A 1 -15.97 -1.14 -9.96
CA SER A 1 -14.78 -1.43 -9.12
C SER A 1 -14.60 -2.93 -8.95
N ALA A 2 -13.41 -3.41 -8.57
CA ALA A 2 -13.21 -4.85 -8.28
C ALA A 2 -14.14 -5.35 -7.15
N ALA A 3 -14.54 -4.46 -6.23
CA ALA A 3 -15.54 -4.77 -5.21
C ALA A 3 -16.91 -5.10 -5.81
N GLU A 4 -17.39 -4.28 -6.76
CA GLU A 4 -18.66 -4.52 -7.47
C GLU A 4 -18.62 -5.81 -8.29
N GLN A 5 -17.50 -6.06 -8.99
CA GLN A 5 -17.34 -7.28 -9.79
C GLN A 5 -17.38 -8.54 -8.90
N ARG A 6 -16.76 -8.51 -7.71
CA ARG A 6 -16.86 -9.61 -6.74
C ARG A 6 -18.26 -9.75 -6.13
N ALA A 7 -18.97 -8.64 -5.92
CA ALA A 7 -20.32 -8.67 -5.35
C ALA A 7 -21.35 -9.29 -6.31
N GLY A 8 -21.18 -9.07 -7.62
CA GLY A 8 -22.07 -9.60 -8.66
C GLY A 8 -21.73 -11.01 -9.17
N ALA A 9 -20.55 -11.55 -8.83
CA ALA A 9 -20.10 -12.86 -9.30
C ALA A 9 -20.52 -14.01 -8.36
N ALA A 10 -20.75 -15.19 -8.94
CA ALA A 10 -20.83 -16.44 -8.19
C ALA A 10 -19.52 -16.66 -7.40
N PRO A 11 -19.56 -17.32 -6.22
CA PRO A 11 -18.38 -17.48 -5.36
C PRO A 11 -17.12 -17.98 -6.08
N GLU A 12 -17.27 -18.93 -7.00
CA GLU A 12 -16.23 -19.55 -7.81
C GLU A 12 -15.62 -18.61 -8.88
N ASP A 13 -16.35 -17.59 -9.30
CA ASP A 13 -15.96 -16.63 -10.35
C ASP A 13 -15.47 -15.29 -9.76
N ARG A 14 -15.47 -15.15 -8.43
CA ARG A 14 -15.03 -13.91 -7.77
C ARG A 14 -13.57 -13.63 -8.06
N LEU A 15 -13.29 -12.41 -8.52
CA LEU A 15 -11.91 -11.96 -8.71
C LEU A 15 -11.09 -12.14 -7.42
N PRO A 16 -9.87 -12.68 -7.50
CA PRO A 16 -9.03 -12.87 -6.34
C PRO A 16 -8.62 -11.53 -5.72
N TRP A 17 -8.22 -11.56 -4.46
CA TRP A 17 -7.51 -10.44 -3.84
C TRP A 17 -6.03 -10.56 -4.14
N MET A 18 -5.40 -9.43 -4.48
CA MET A 18 -3.95 -9.32 -4.47
C MET A 18 -3.54 -8.54 -3.23
N VAL A 19 -2.56 -9.06 -2.50
CA VAL A 19 -2.02 -8.39 -1.30
C VAL A 19 -0.55 -8.11 -1.53
N LEU A 20 -0.18 -6.83 -1.49
CA LEU A 20 1.20 -6.39 -1.46
C LEU A 20 1.64 -6.23 -0.01
N LEU A 21 2.62 -7.02 0.41
CA LEU A 21 3.29 -6.88 1.70
C LEU A 21 4.60 -6.13 1.46
N LEU A 22 4.73 -4.93 2.03
CA LEU A 22 5.93 -4.11 1.93
C LEU A 22 6.53 -3.91 3.31
N ASP A 23 7.68 -4.53 3.55
CA ASP A 23 8.41 -4.38 4.81
C ASP A 23 9.43 -3.24 4.70
N SER A 24 9.49 -2.37 5.71
CA SER A 24 10.33 -1.18 5.82
C SER A 24 10.12 -0.15 4.69
N TRP A 25 9.13 0.72 4.87
CA TRP A 25 8.92 1.87 3.99
C TRP A 25 10.16 2.78 3.90
N GLU A 26 10.80 3.06 5.03
CA GLU A 26 12.02 3.87 5.09
C GLU A 26 13.19 3.24 4.31
N GLY A 27 13.36 1.92 4.38
CA GLY A 27 14.36 1.20 3.61
C GLY A 27 14.06 1.23 2.11
N PHE A 28 12.80 1.09 1.73
CA PHE A 28 12.36 1.23 0.34
C PHE A 28 12.65 2.64 -0.21
N MET A 29 12.28 3.68 0.54
CA MET A 29 12.55 5.07 0.18
C MET A 29 14.05 5.33 0.01
N SER A 30 14.85 4.96 1.01
CA SER A 30 16.31 5.13 0.97
C SER A 30 16.96 4.43 -0.23
N THR A 31 16.43 3.28 -0.65
CA THR A 31 16.97 2.52 -1.79
C THR A 31 16.63 3.17 -3.14
N PHE A 32 15.43 3.74 -3.26
CA PHE A 32 14.87 4.11 -4.57
C PHE A 32 14.69 5.62 -4.79
N GLU A 33 15.00 6.47 -3.83
CA GLU A 33 14.86 7.93 -3.96
C GLU A 33 15.67 8.53 -5.12
N SER A 34 16.87 8.03 -5.33
CA SER A 34 17.75 8.47 -6.43
C SER A 34 17.65 7.59 -7.67
N TYR A 35 16.92 6.47 -7.57
CA TYR A 35 16.80 5.54 -8.68
C TYR A 35 15.77 6.04 -9.69
N ASN A 36 16.19 6.26 -10.93
CA ASN A 36 15.31 6.66 -12.03
C ASN A 36 14.38 7.83 -11.64
N TYR A 37 14.98 8.86 -11.03
CA TYR A 37 14.29 10.08 -10.58
C TYR A 37 13.11 9.83 -9.62
N GLY A 38 13.16 8.76 -8.82
CA GLY A 38 12.12 8.43 -7.85
C GLY A 38 10.85 7.85 -8.46
N GLN A 39 10.85 7.52 -9.76
CA GLN A 39 9.66 7.01 -10.46
C GLN A 39 9.04 5.79 -9.76
N LEU A 40 9.87 4.92 -9.16
CA LEU A 40 9.37 3.74 -8.46
C LEU A 40 8.60 4.11 -7.18
N ILE A 41 9.05 5.14 -6.46
CA ILE A 41 8.36 5.67 -5.29
C ILE A 41 6.99 6.24 -5.70
N GLU A 42 6.95 7.00 -6.79
CA GLU A 42 5.69 7.54 -7.32
C GLU A 42 4.70 6.42 -7.69
N ALA A 43 5.19 5.37 -8.35
CA ALA A 43 4.38 4.21 -8.72
C ALA A 43 3.82 3.47 -7.50
N VAL A 44 4.61 3.26 -6.45
CA VAL A 44 4.15 2.63 -5.20
C VAL A 44 3.15 3.53 -4.46
N GLN A 45 3.39 4.83 -4.38
CA GLN A 45 2.42 5.75 -3.78
C GLN A 45 1.10 5.80 -4.56
N ARG A 46 1.14 5.64 -5.88
CA ARG A 46 -0.05 5.47 -6.70
C ARG A 46 -0.81 4.19 -6.35
N ILE A 47 -0.10 3.08 -6.17
CA ILE A 47 -0.69 1.81 -5.69
C ILE A 47 -1.39 2.01 -4.34
N PHE A 48 -0.80 2.77 -3.40
CA PHE A 48 -1.44 3.01 -2.10
C PHE A 48 -2.79 3.72 -2.24
N ARG A 49 -2.90 4.69 -3.15
CA ARG A 49 -4.13 5.45 -3.37
C ARG A 49 -5.17 4.72 -4.22
N GLU A 50 -4.73 4.05 -5.29
CA GLU A 50 -5.61 3.54 -6.35
C GLU A 50 -5.81 2.02 -6.30
N GLY A 51 -4.92 1.27 -5.64
CA GLY A 51 -4.91 -0.20 -5.67
C GLY A 51 -6.20 -0.83 -5.16
N SER A 52 -6.84 -0.22 -4.16
CA SER A 52 -8.07 -0.75 -3.58
C SER A 52 -9.22 -0.83 -4.58
N ALA A 53 -9.29 0.10 -5.55
CA ALA A 53 -10.33 0.14 -6.58
C ALA A 53 -10.24 -1.05 -7.55
N VAL A 54 -9.03 -1.58 -7.74
CA VAL A 54 -8.73 -2.75 -8.60
C VAL A 54 -8.54 -4.03 -7.79
N GLY A 55 -8.82 -4.01 -6.49
CA GLY A 55 -8.78 -5.21 -5.65
C GLY A 55 -7.39 -5.57 -5.12
N LEU A 56 -6.44 -4.64 -5.16
CA LEU A 56 -5.13 -4.73 -4.54
C LEU A 56 -5.18 -4.08 -3.15
N LYS A 57 -4.75 -4.83 -2.13
CA LYS A 57 -4.59 -4.34 -0.76
C LYS A 57 -3.12 -4.26 -0.41
N VAL A 58 -2.74 -3.21 0.29
CA VAL A 58 -1.35 -3.00 0.73
C VAL A 58 -1.32 -3.16 2.24
N VAL A 59 -0.37 -3.95 2.71
CA VAL A 59 0.04 -3.99 4.12
C VAL A 59 1.50 -3.59 4.14
N MET A 60 1.81 -2.59 4.96
CA MET A 60 3.14 -2.00 4.99
C MET A 60 3.61 -1.82 6.43
N THR A 61 4.90 -2.02 6.67
CA THR A 61 5.55 -1.61 7.91
C THR A 61 6.35 -0.33 7.67
N ALA A 62 6.41 0.53 8.68
CA ALA A 62 7.18 1.75 8.64
C ALA A 62 7.56 2.14 10.07
N ASP A 63 8.63 2.92 10.18
CA ASP A 63 8.92 3.66 11.38
C ASP A 63 7.97 4.88 11.54
N ARG A 64 8.44 5.94 12.23
CA ARG A 64 7.66 7.17 12.41
C ARG A 64 7.34 7.87 11.08
N THR A 65 8.09 7.63 10.01
CA THR A 65 7.85 8.22 8.68
C THR A 65 6.48 7.82 8.11
N GLY A 66 6.00 6.62 8.42
CA GLY A 66 4.69 6.13 7.99
C GLY A 66 3.50 6.84 8.62
N LEU A 67 3.73 7.62 9.69
CA LEU A 67 2.69 8.35 10.42
C LEU A 67 2.47 9.77 9.92
N SER A 68 3.14 10.18 8.83
CA SER A 68 3.05 11.53 8.29
C SER A 68 2.85 11.56 6.77
N GLY A 69 2.45 12.73 6.26
CA GLY A 69 2.39 13.02 4.83
C GLY A 69 1.46 12.11 4.02
N HIS A 70 1.86 11.86 2.77
CA HIS A 70 1.08 11.09 1.78
C HIS A 70 0.89 9.62 2.16
N VAL A 71 1.82 9.06 2.94
CA VAL A 71 1.71 7.69 3.41
C VAL A 71 0.61 7.60 4.44
N ALA A 72 0.63 8.46 5.46
CA ALA A 72 -0.44 8.47 6.46
C ALA A 72 -1.82 8.63 5.81
N SER A 73 -2.00 9.56 4.87
CA SER A 73 -3.30 9.78 4.24
C SER A 73 -3.80 8.60 3.40
N ALA A 74 -2.92 7.76 2.86
CA ALA A 74 -3.29 6.62 2.04
C ALA A 74 -3.75 5.39 2.86
N PHE A 75 -3.32 5.27 4.12
CA PHE A 75 -3.69 4.16 4.99
C PHE A 75 -4.70 4.61 6.06
N ALA A 76 -5.95 4.16 5.91
CA ALA A 76 -7.02 4.41 6.88
C ALA A 76 -6.82 3.59 8.17
N ASP A 77 -6.48 2.30 8.03
CA ASP A 77 -6.24 1.39 9.14
C ASP A 77 -4.74 1.38 9.48
N ARG A 78 -4.41 1.55 10.76
CA ARG A 78 -3.03 1.56 11.24
C ARG A 78 -2.92 0.82 12.57
N LEU A 79 -1.91 -0.04 12.67
CA LEU A 79 -1.53 -0.70 13.90
C LEU A 79 -0.24 -0.06 14.39
N VAL A 80 -0.31 0.70 15.48
CA VAL A 80 0.87 1.35 16.08
C VAL A 80 1.38 0.48 17.21
N LEU A 81 2.58 -0.05 17.04
CA LEU A 81 3.30 -0.81 18.07
C LEU A 81 4.21 0.12 18.87
N ARG A 82 4.77 -0.39 19.98
CA ARG A 82 5.77 0.35 20.76
C ARG A 82 6.97 0.68 19.86
N PHE A 83 7.31 1.96 19.76
CA PHE A 83 8.56 2.40 19.16
C PHE A 83 9.73 2.09 20.10
N ALA A 84 10.88 1.76 19.55
CA ALA A 84 12.12 1.80 20.31
C ALA A 84 12.31 3.24 20.84
N ASP A 85 12.67 3.33 22.11
CA ASP A 85 12.79 4.57 22.87
C ASP A 85 13.75 5.56 22.20
#